data_AF-A0A442AVC5-F1
#
_entry.id   AF-A0A442AVC5-F1
#
_cell.length_a   1.000
_cell.length_b   1.000
_cell.length_c   1.000
_cell.angle_alpha   90.00
_cell.angle_beta   90.00
_cell.angle_gamma   90.00
#
_symmetry.space_group_name_H-M   'P 1'
#
loop_
_entity.id
_entity.type
_entity.pdbx_description
1 polymer ?
#
loop_
_entity_poly.entity_id
_entity_poly.type
_entity_poly.pdbx_seq_one_letter_code
_entity_poly.pdbx_strand_id
1 'polypeptide(L)' 'MAEDNQNPEDHESAEKAFRVRFLAKETGITEAQARELIGMIGYDVASLLREARLLKKRNGDAR' A
#
# COMPACT_ATOMS: atom_id res chain seq x y z
N MET A 1 -16.86 -31.72 9.60
CA MET A 1 -16.88 -30.25 9.47
C MET A 1 -15.61 -29.85 8.76
N ALA A 2 -15.68 -29.01 7.72
CA ALA A 2 -14.48 -28.49 7.07
C ALA A 2 -13.79 -27.54 8.06
N GLU A 3 -12.60 -27.93 8.52
CA GLU A 3 -11.72 -27.06 9.28
C GLU A 3 -11.22 -26.00 8.31
N ASP A 4 -11.87 -24.84 8.35
CA ASP A 4 -11.44 -23.60 7.71
C ASP A 4 -10.13 -23.18 8.37
N ASN A 5 -9.03 -23.84 7.98
CA ASN A 5 -7.67 -23.44 8.29
C ASN A 5 -7.34 -22.22 7.40
N GLN A 6 -8.05 -21.12 7.62
CA GLN A 6 -7.68 -19.82 7.06
C GLN A 6 -6.40 -19.38 7.74
N ASN A 7 -5.29 -19.74 7.10
CA ASN A 7 -3.99 -19.22 7.43
C ASN A 7 -4.09 -17.68 7.37
N PRO A 8 -3.97 -16.95 8.50
CA PRO A 8 -4.22 -15.52 8.55
C PRO A 8 -3.29 -14.70 7.64
N GLU A 9 -2.22 -15.31 7.16
CA GLU A 9 -1.22 -14.72 6.27
C GLU A 9 -1.72 -14.50 4.82
N ASP A 10 -2.73 -15.25 4.38
CA ASP A 10 -3.25 -15.16 3.00
C ASP A 10 -4.19 -13.95 2.82
N HIS A 11 -5.03 -13.70 3.83
CA HIS A 11 -5.91 -12.52 3.86
C HIS A 11 -5.12 -11.20 3.95
N GLU A 12 -4.06 -11.18 4.77
CA GLU A 12 -3.22 -10.00 4.92
C GLU A 12 -2.47 -9.68 3.61
N SER A 13 -2.11 -10.72 2.84
CA SER A 13 -1.47 -10.57 1.54
C SER A 13 -2.41 -9.98 0.47
N ALA A 14 -3.67 -10.39 0.45
CA ALA A 14 -4.66 -9.85 -0.49
C ALA A 14 -5.04 -8.40 -0.19
N GLU A 15 -5.25 -8.05 1.09
CA GLU A 15 -5.57 -6.69 1.50
C GLU A 15 -4.40 -5.73 1.22
N LYS A 16 -3.17 -6.18 1.48
CA LYS A 16 -1.96 -5.44 1.15
C LYS A 16 -1.83 -5.22 -0.36
N ALA A 17 -2.03 -6.23 -1.17
CA ALA A 17 -1.98 -6.11 -2.64
C ALA A 17 -3.04 -5.13 -3.15
N PHE A 18 -4.26 -5.17 -2.61
CA PHE A 18 -5.31 -4.21 -2.94
C PHE A 18 -4.90 -2.77 -2.62
N ARG A 19 -4.39 -2.52 -1.41
CA ARG A 19 -3.94 -1.19 -0.99
C ARG A 19 -2.75 -0.68 -1.79
N VAL A 20 -1.78 -1.54 -2.12
CA VAL A 20 -0.65 -1.19 -2.99
C VAL A 20 -1.15 -0.68 -4.34
N ARG A 21 -2.04 -1.43 -5.00
CA ARG A 21 -2.57 -1.06 -6.31
C ARG A 21 -3.45 0.19 -6.25
N PHE A 22 -4.22 0.33 -5.18
CA PHE A 22 -5.04 1.51 -4.92
C PHE A 22 -4.19 2.78 -4.77
N LEU A 23 -3.15 2.73 -3.94
CA LEU A 23 -2.21 3.85 -3.72
C LEU A 23 -1.48 4.24 -5.00
N ALA A 24 -0.96 3.26 -5.74
CA ALA A 24 -0.29 3.50 -7.01
C ALA A 24 -1.23 4.20 -8.01
N LYS A 25 -2.50 3.76 -8.08
CA LYS A 25 -3.49 4.36 -8.98
C LYS A 25 -3.96 5.74 -8.54
N GLU A 26 -4.22 5.95 -7.24
CA GLU A 26 -4.77 7.21 -6.74
C GLU A 26 -3.72 8.31 -6.69
N THR A 27 -2.49 7.98 -6.30
CA THR A 27 -1.43 8.99 -6.13
C THR A 27 -0.50 9.06 -7.33
N GLY A 28 -0.33 7.96 -8.07
CA GLY A 28 0.61 7.86 -9.19
C GLY A 28 2.04 7.50 -8.77
N ILE A 29 2.25 6.97 -7.57
CA ILE A 29 3.53 6.37 -7.16
C ILE A 29 3.65 4.94 -7.69
N THR A 30 4.83 4.34 -7.58
CA THR A 30 5.03 2.94 -7.95
C THR A 30 4.51 1.97 -6.89
N GLU A 31 4.14 0.75 -7.30
CA GLU A 31 3.69 -0.29 -6.38
C GLU A 31 4.76 -0.65 -5.33
N ALA A 32 6.04 -0.57 -5.69
CA ALA A 32 7.15 -0.75 -4.74
C ALA A 32 7.11 0.31 -3.64
N GLN A 33 6.96 1.58 -4.01
CA GLN A 33 6.85 2.68 -3.05
C GLN A 33 5.59 2.54 -2.17
N ALA A 34 4.46 2.12 -2.75
CA ALA A 34 3.24 1.88 -1.99
C ALA A 34 3.40 0.71 -1.00
N ARG A 35 4.08 -0.37 -1.39
CA ARG A 35 4.38 -1.51 -0.50
C ARG A 35 5.28 -1.09 0.66
N GLU A 36 6.29 -0.27 0.39
CA GLU A 36 7.15 0.28 1.44
C GLU A 36 6.38 1.20 2.40
N LEU A 37 5.53 2.09 1.88
CA LEU A 37 4.68 2.94 2.71
C LEU A 37 3.75 2.13 3.62
N ILE A 38 3.14 1.07 3.09
CA ILE A 38 2.31 0.15 3.89
C ILE A 38 3.15 -0.58 4.95
N GLY A 39 4.37 -0.96 4.61
CA GLY A 39 5.29 -1.58 5.59
C GLY A 39 5.76 -0.63 6.70
N MET A 40 5.92 0.66 6.39
CA MET A 40 6.42 1.66 7.34
C MET A 40 5.32 2.26 8.23
N ILE A 41 4.16 2.55 7.66
CA ILE A 41 3.09 3.33 8.31
C ILE A 41 1.91 2.42 8.70
N GLY A 42 1.85 1.22 8.12
CA GLY A 42 0.74 0.29 8.27
C GLY A 42 -0.37 0.54 7.25
N TYR A 43 -1.61 0.33 7.68
CA TYR A 43 -2.76 0.17 6.80
C TYR A 43 -3.70 1.39 6.75
N ASP A 44 -3.32 2.50 7.38
CA ASP A 44 -4.11 3.72 7.44
C ASP A 44 -4.12 4.47 6.10
N VAL A 45 -5.27 4.50 5.44
CA VAL A 45 -5.43 5.05 4.08
C VAL A 45 -5.12 6.55 4.03
N ALA A 46 -5.52 7.32 5.04
CA ALA A 46 -5.29 8.78 5.06
C ALA A 46 -3.79 9.10 5.14
N SER A 47 -3.06 8.39 6.00
CA SER A 47 -1.61 8.52 6.14
C SER A 47 -0.89 8.05 4.88
N LEU A 48 -1.30 6.92 4.32
CA LEU A 48 -0.72 6.38 3.08
C LEU A 48 -0.90 7.33 1.90
N LEU A 49 -2.08 7.92 1.73
CA LEU A 49 -2.36 8.88 0.66
C LEU A 49 -1.55 10.17 0.82
N ARG A 50 -1.43 10.67 2.05
CA ARG A 50 -0.62 11.85 2.34
C ARG A 50 0.84 11.61 1.98
N GLU A 51 1.41 10.53 2.49
CA GLU A 51 2.81 10.19 2.25
C GLU A 51 3.07 9.88 0.79
N ALA A 52 2.19 9.13 0.12
CA ALA A 52 2.29 8.85 -1.31
C ALA A 52 2.24 10.13 -2.17
N ARG A 53 1.40 11.10 -1.85
CA ARG A 53 1.36 12.40 -2.54
C ARG A 53 2.63 13.21 -2.31
N LEU A 54 3.15 13.23 -1.08
CA LEU A 54 4.42 13.90 -0.75
C LEU A 54 5.60 13.24 -1.46
N LEU A 55 5.60 11.92 -1.54
CA LEU A 55 6.61 11.11 -2.18
C LEU A 55 6.62 11.35 -3.69
N LYS A 56 5.45 11.37 -4.34
CA LYS A 56 5.34 11.78 -5.75
C LYS A 56 5.86 13.19 -6.00
N LYS A 57 5.50 14.15 -5.13
CA LYS A 57 5.97 15.53 -5.24
C LYS A 57 7.51 15.57 -5.20
N ARG A 58 8.13 14.95 -4.18
CA ARG A 58 9.60 14.80 -4.08
C ARG A 58 10.25 14.14 -5.30
N ASN A 59 9.62 13.10 -5.86
CA ASN A 59 10.12 12.42 -7.05
C ASN A 59 9.93 13.23 -8.35
N GLY A 60 8.93 14.11 -8.41
CA GLY A 60 8.67 15.00 -9.55
C GLY A 60 9.47 16.30 -9.52
N ASP A 61 9.82 16.79 -8.32
CA ASP A 61 10.62 18.00 -8.11
C ASP A 61 12.13 17.78 -8.34
N ALA A 62 12.58 16.53 -8.46
CA ALA A 62 13.99 16.17 -8.67
C ALA A 62 14.41 16.18 -10.16
N ARG A 63 13.68 16.89 -11.03
CA ARG A 63 13.94 16.93 -12.47
C ARG A 63 14.09 18.34 -13.01
#